data_AF-A0A653U3F9-F1
#
_entry.id   AF-A0A653U3F9-F1
#
_cell.length_a   1.000
_cell.length_b   1.000
_cell.length_c   1.000
_cell.angle_alpha   90.00
_cell.angle_beta   90.00
_cell.angle_gamma   90.00
#
_symmetry.space_group_name_H-M   'P 1'
#
loop_
_entity.id
_entity.type
_entity.pdbx_description
1 polymer ?
#
loop_
_entity_poly.entity_id
_entity_poly.type
_entity_poly.pdbx_seq_one_letter_code
_entity_poly.pdbx_strand_id
1 'polypeptide(L)'
;MRRIGGAAIAAVLILGLSACTPAEPKPTTTSTPVSSATPTTAPGPTTPVSSYGMGCQDLVPADIVSSALAPSVVLEAPFTDDVNATPINTAPVALGGLQCSWGNGEPRSRLQGGSPLGTERWATVMVLPQASAVWQPFFEDWTSGEPGPWENSTPLSCFTGDGRVLDVCSMQFLVGDSWVEVLIDGPADNVAESDEAARTAVMPFVESIRVALEPTATAPRFDWGDTTAGAGVLPAECEGFVPEATMSDLLGQQLAYTSAPKKGGSVSRGAANDFGVPDCIFGLPDSDSARGLLTALPHGQWAYEQLVETRMKDGADISFLAIDGLGSRDAFLQCRTEIFSSCSVHLTVDGQWLRIDVSNESSADPVYGVSELGAQATAYAQAAAAGVLSGR
;
A
#
# COMPACT_ATOMS: atom_id res chain seq x y z
N MET A 1 -12.51 55.33 16.99
CA MET A 1 -11.92 56.58 17.53
C MET A 1 -10.59 56.25 18.20
N ARG A 2 -9.53 57.05 17.96
CA ARG A 2 -8.14 56.98 18.52
C ARG A 2 -7.34 55.71 18.13
N ARG A 3 -6.37 55.69 17.20
CA ARG A 3 -5.07 56.39 16.99
C ARG A 3 -4.01 56.18 18.09
N ILE A 4 -2.76 56.06 17.59
CA ILE A 4 -1.41 56.10 18.18
C ILE A 4 -0.84 54.66 18.37
N GLY A 5 0.25 54.22 17.75
CA GLY A 5 1.40 54.88 17.12
C GLY A 5 2.68 54.54 17.92
N GLY A 6 3.74 54.03 17.28
CA GLY A 6 5.02 53.84 17.95
C GLY A 6 6.05 53.08 17.11
N ALA A 7 7.04 53.82 16.62
CA ALA A 7 8.12 53.37 15.74
C ALA A 7 9.38 52.87 16.49
N ALA A 8 10.10 51.98 15.80
CA ALA A 8 11.55 51.70 15.72
C ALA A 8 12.52 52.19 16.82
N ILE A 9 13.42 51.28 17.24
CA ILE A 9 14.84 51.58 17.54
C ILE A 9 15.73 50.43 17.05
N ALA A 10 16.72 50.78 16.22
CA ALA A 10 17.84 49.96 15.80
C ALA A 10 19.00 50.08 16.81
N ALA A 11 19.79 49.01 16.98
CA ALA A 11 21.09 49.09 17.64
C ALA A 11 22.11 48.24 16.88
N VAL A 12 23.09 48.95 16.31
CA VAL A 12 24.32 48.48 15.68
C VAL A 12 25.38 48.31 16.77
N LEU A 13 26.16 47.23 16.73
CA LEU A 13 27.42 47.11 17.48
C LEU A 13 28.49 46.51 16.57
N ILE A 14 29.56 47.28 16.38
CA ILE A 14 30.72 47.01 15.52
C ILE A 14 31.93 46.70 16.41
N LEU A 15 32.87 45.93 15.84
CA LEU A 15 34.34 45.95 16.00
C LEU A 15 34.98 44.88 16.89
N GLY A 16 35.76 44.03 16.23
CA GLY A 16 36.91 43.31 16.75
C GLY A 16 37.90 43.02 15.63
N LEU A 17 38.79 43.98 15.33
CA LEU A 17 39.92 43.85 14.43
C LEU A 17 41.12 43.24 15.19
N SER A 18 41.73 42.20 14.63
CA SER A 18 43.11 41.81 14.97
C SER A 18 43.91 41.63 13.69
N ALA A 19 44.91 42.49 13.53
CA ALA A 19 45.82 42.57 12.41
C ALA A 19 46.93 41.52 12.49
N CYS A 20 47.33 40.97 11.35
CA CYS A 20 48.63 40.34 11.15
C CYS A 20 49.25 40.89 9.85
N THR A 21 50.52 41.22 9.98
CA THR A 21 51.43 41.86 9.01
C THR A 21 51.60 41.13 7.68
N PRO A 22 51.85 41.84 6.56
CA PRO A 22 52.04 41.24 5.25
C PRO A 22 53.46 40.68 5.08
N ALA A 23 53.55 39.46 4.54
CA ALA A 23 54.78 38.92 3.96
C ALA A 23 54.81 39.18 2.44
N GLU A 24 56.03 39.35 1.92
CA GLU A 24 56.40 39.73 0.56
C GLU A 24 55.85 38.76 -0.53
N PRO A 25 55.41 39.26 -1.71
CA PRO A 25 54.80 38.41 -2.73
C PRO A 25 55.87 37.62 -3.51
N LYS A 26 55.81 36.30 -3.38
CA LYS A 26 56.44 35.32 -4.28
C LYS A 26 55.54 35.15 -5.53
N PRO A 27 56.08 35.00 -6.76
CA PRO A 27 55.24 34.79 -7.93
C PRO A 27 54.57 33.41 -7.85
N THR A 28 53.26 33.40 -7.64
CA THR A 28 52.45 32.17 -7.65
C THR A 28 51.89 31.96 -9.04
N THR A 29 52.21 30.81 -9.60
CA THR A 29 51.66 30.22 -10.82
C THR A 29 50.14 30.27 -10.84
N THR A 30 49.56 30.78 -11.92
CA THR A 30 48.13 30.75 -12.23
C THR A 30 47.59 29.32 -12.12
N SER A 31 46.87 29.01 -11.03
CA SER A 31 46.04 27.82 -10.94
C SER A 31 44.74 28.09 -11.70
N THR A 32 44.48 27.29 -12.73
CA THR A 32 43.18 27.18 -13.39
C THR A 32 42.08 27.01 -12.33
N PRO A 33 40.91 27.66 -12.45
CA PRO A 33 39.80 27.41 -11.55
C PRO A 33 39.41 25.95 -11.67
N VAL A 34 39.58 25.19 -10.59
CA VAL A 34 38.99 23.85 -10.46
C VAL A 34 37.49 24.08 -10.40
N SER A 35 36.75 23.60 -11.41
CA SER A 35 35.30 23.52 -11.37
C SER A 35 34.90 22.92 -10.04
N SER A 36 34.19 23.70 -9.23
CA SER A 36 33.47 23.17 -8.07
C SER A 36 32.50 22.14 -8.63
N ALA A 37 32.78 20.85 -8.40
CA ALA A 37 31.87 19.79 -8.78
C ALA A 37 30.53 20.10 -8.11
N THR A 38 29.50 20.30 -8.92
CA THR A 38 28.11 20.29 -8.44
C THR A 38 27.96 19.03 -7.59
N PRO A 39 27.46 19.11 -6.35
CA PRO A 39 27.24 17.90 -5.55
C PRO A 39 26.32 16.99 -6.35
N THR A 40 26.85 15.87 -6.82
CA THR A 40 26.04 14.81 -7.42
C THR A 40 25.23 14.22 -6.28
N THR A 41 23.95 14.58 -6.21
CA THR A 41 22.98 13.94 -5.31
C THR A 41 23.08 12.44 -5.54
N ALA A 42 23.36 11.68 -4.48
CA ALA A 42 23.32 10.23 -4.58
C ALA A 42 21.92 9.81 -5.08
N PRO A 43 21.82 8.77 -5.93
CA PRO A 43 20.52 8.23 -6.30
C PRO A 43 19.74 7.91 -5.02
N GLY A 44 18.48 8.33 -4.97
CA GLY A 44 17.58 7.99 -3.86
C GLY A 44 17.42 6.48 -3.70
N PRO A 45 16.83 6.02 -2.58
CA PRO A 45 16.55 4.61 -2.39
C PRO A 45 15.63 4.07 -3.49
N THR A 46 15.87 2.83 -3.93
CA THR A 46 15.04 2.14 -4.94
C THR A 46 14.09 1.12 -4.33
N THR A 47 14.28 0.75 -3.07
CA THR A 47 13.46 -0.23 -2.35
C THR A 47 13.39 0.16 -0.87
N PRO A 48 12.22 0.15 -0.24
CA PRO A 48 12.08 0.48 1.16
C PRO A 48 12.70 -0.63 2.04
N VAL A 49 13.20 -0.23 3.19
CA VAL A 49 13.66 -1.15 4.25
C VAL A 49 12.72 -1.00 5.44
N SER A 50 12.36 -2.11 6.08
CA SER A 50 11.58 -2.09 7.33
C SER A 50 12.28 -1.23 8.39
N SER A 51 11.55 -0.26 8.94
CA SER A 51 12.02 0.64 9.98
C SER A 51 12.14 -0.05 11.34
N TYR A 52 11.56 -1.24 11.49
CA TYR A 52 11.56 -2.01 12.74
C TYR A 52 12.85 -2.81 12.94
N GLY A 53 13.72 -2.91 11.93
CA GLY A 53 14.95 -3.71 12.02
C GLY A 53 14.69 -5.23 12.20
N MET A 54 13.47 -5.67 11.90
CA MET A 54 13.00 -7.05 12.03
C MET A 54 12.14 -7.45 10.83
N GLY A 55 12.01 -8.75 10.59
CA GLY A 55 11.16 -9.33 9.55
C GLY A 55 9.91 -10.03 10.12
N CYS A 56 9.09 -10.58 9.24
CA CYS A 56 7.83 -11.25 9.61
C CYS A 56 8.02 -12.46 10.55
N GLN A 57 9.12 -13.19 10.40
CA GLN A 57 9.46 -14.32 11.27
C GLN A 57 9.78 -13.91 12.71
N ASP A 58 10.20 -12.67 12.93
CA ASP A 58 10.53 -12.12 14.24
C ASP A 58 9.27 -11.58 14.92
N LEU A 59 8.26 -11.21 14.13
CA LEU A 59 6.97 -10.68 14.59
C LEU A 59 6.10 -11.78 15.21
N VAL A 60 6.02 -12.94 14.54
CA VAL A 60 5.31 -14.12 15.03
C VAL A 60 6.16 -15.38 14.80
N PRO A 61 6.70 -15.98 15.87
CA PRO A 61 7.41 -17.25 15.80
C PRO A 61 6.57 -18.38 15.19
N ALA A 62 7.22 -19.29 14.47
CA ALA A 62 6.54 -20.34 13.71
C ALA A 62 5.69 -21.29 14.57
N ASP A 63 6.06 -21.53 15.83
CA ASP A 63 5.28 -22.33 16.77
C ASP A 63 3.97 -21.64 17.18
N ILE A 64 3.97 -20.30 17.28
CA ILE A 64 2.76 -19.51 17.54
C ILE A 64 1.85 -19.52 16.30
N VAL A 65 2.41 -19.35 15.09
CA VAL A 65 1.67 -19.47 13.83
C VAL A 65 1.01 -20.85 13.72
N SER A 66 1.78 -21.91 13.94
CA SER A 66 1.31 -23.31 13.90
C SER A 66 0.19 -23.57 14.90
N SER A 67 0.28 -23.00 16.10
CA SER A 67 -0.72 -23.17 17.16
C SER A 67 -2.01 -22.39 16.89
N ALA A 68 -1.91 -21.20 16.30
CA ALA A 68 -3.07 -20.37 15.99
C ALA A 68 -3.82 -20.84 14.74
N LEU A 69 -3.12 -21.42 13.76
CA LEU A 69 -3.66 -21.79 12.45
C LEU A 69 -3.53 -23.30 12.19
N ALA A 70 -2.36 -23.78 11.77
CA ALA A 70 -2.07 -25.19 11.60
C ALA A 70 -0.55 -25.41 11.39
N PRO A 71 0.00 -26.60 11.68
CA PRO A 71 1.41 -26.91 11.42
C PRO A 71 1.84 -26.84 9.95
N SER A 72 0.91 -26.92 9.01
CA SER A 72 1.16 -26.78 7.57
C SER A 72 1.31 -25.32 7.11
N VAL A 73 0.96 -24.36 7.95
CA VAL A 73 1.02 -22.94 7.61
C VAL A 73 2.45 -22.44 7.69
N VAL A 74 2.90 -21.78 6.63
CA VAL A 74 4.25 -21.22 6.50
C VAL A 74 4.19 -19.76 6.11
N LEU A 75 5.27 -19.01 6.38
CA LEU A 75 5.42 -17.65 5.89
C LEU A 75 5.51 -17.68 4.35
N GLU A 76 4.68 -16.88 3.70
CA GLU A 76 4.63 -16.79 2.24
C GLU A 76 5.60 -15.74 1.71
N ALA A 77 5.97 -15.91 0.44
CA ALA A 77 6.67 -14.86 -0.28
C ALA A 77 5.74 -13.65 -0.50
N PRO A 78 6.28 -12.42 -0.55
CA PRO A 78 5.50 -11.26 -0.95
C PRO A 78 4.81 -11.49 -2.30
N PHE A 79 3.58 -10.97 -2.42
CA PHE A 79 2.78 -11.01 -3.66
C PHE A 79 2.30 -12.39 -4.14
N THR A 80 2.49 -13.46 -3.35
CA THR A 80 1.90 -14.78 -3.64
C THR A 80 0.37 -14.68 -3.73
N ASP A 81 -0.25 -13.97 -2.79
CA ASP A 81 -1.68 -13.68 -2.83
C ASP A 81 -2.01 -12.50 -3.76
N ASP A 82 -2.77 -12.77 -4.81
CA ASP A 82 -3.14 -11.77 -5.82
C ASP A 82 -4.16 -10.73 -5.34
N VAL A 83 -4.96 -11.08 -4.32
CA VAL A 83 -5.92 -10.16 -3.70
C VAL A 83 -5.16 -9.07 -2.93
N ASN A 84 -4.07 -9.48 -2.27
CA ASN A 84 -3.23 -8.60 -1.48
C ASN A 84 -2.11 -7.91 -2.28
N ALA A 85 -1.84 -8.33 -3.51
CA ALA A 85 -0.90 -7.71 -4.43
C ALA A 85 -1.48 -6.43 -5.07
N THR A 86 -1.72 -5.38 -4.26
CA THR A 86 -2.23 -4.08 -4.72
C THR A 86 -1.31 -2.93 -4.26
N PRO A 87 -1.24 -1.83 -5.03
CA PRO A 87 -0.61 -0.59 -4.58
C PRO A 87 -1.03 -0.14 -3.17
N ILE A 88 -2.34 -0.18 -2.86
CA ILE A 88 -2.87 0.19 -1.55
C ILE A 88 -2.33 -0.71 -0.43
N ASN A 89 -2.34 -2.03 -0.62
CA ASN A 89 -1.88 -2.96 0.42
C ASN A 89 -0.35 -2.96 0.59
N THR A 90 0.39 -2.48 -0.40
CA THR A 90 1.84 -2.30 -0.34
C THR A 90 2.27 -0.95 0.25
N ALA A 91 1.37 0.02 0.36
CA ALA A 91 1.66 1.33 0.93
C ALA A 91 2.30 1.30 2.34
N PRO A 92 1.89 0.42 3.29
CA PRO A 92 2.58 0.30 4.56
C PRO A 92 4.07 -0.03 4.41
N VAL A 93 4.42 -0.95 3.50
CA VAL A 93 5.81 -1.34 3.24
C VAL A 93 6.60 -0.19 2.62
N ALA A 94 5.98 0.58 1.71
CA ALA A 94 6.61 1.77 1.13
C ALA A 94 6.95 2.84 2.18
N LEU A 95 6.21 2.88 3.29
CA LEU A 95 6.47 3.75 4.44
C LEU A 95 7.41 3.14 5.49
N GLY A 96 8.06 2.01 5.20
CA GLY A 96 8.97 1.31 6.13
C GLY A 96 8.26 0.36 7.09
N GLY A 97 6.99 0.05 6.82
CA GLY A 97 6.19 -0.91 7.55
C GLY A 97 6.49 -2.37 7.24
N LEU A 98 5.64 -3.25 7.75
CA LEU A 98 5.66 -4.68 7.49
C LEU A 98 4.34 -5.13 6.87
N GLN A 99 4.40 -6.06 5.93
CA GLN A 99 3.26 -6.81 5.42
C GLN A 99 3.66 -8.30 5.43
N CYS A 100 3.04 -9.05 6.32
CA CYS A 100 3.35 -10.45 6.56
C CYS A 100 2.14 -11.29 6.21
N SER A 101 2.36 -12.36 5.44
CA SER A 101 1.33 -13.31 5.04
C SER A 101 1.80 -14.71 5.36
N TRP A 102 0.96 -15.49 6.04
CA TRP A 102 1.17 -16.91 6.25
C TRP A 102 0.02 -17.68 5.63
N GLY A 103 0.28 -18.82 5.02
CA GLY A 103 -0.74 -19.67 4.45
C GLY A 103 -0.31 -21.13 4.35
N ASN A 104 -1.28 -22.03 4.18
CA ASN A 104 -1.06 -23.45 3.93
C ASN A 104 -1.01 -23.82 2.43
N GLY A 105 -1.00 -22.82 1.54
CA GLY A 105 -0.95 -23.02 0.09
C GLY A 105 -2.30 -23.39 -0.55
N GLU A 106 -3.37 -23.50 0.23
CA GLU A 106 -4.71 -23.62 -0.30
C GLU A 106 -5.16 -22.27 -0.91
N PRO A 107 -5.95 -22.27 -2.01
CA PRO A 107 -6.53 -21.05 -2.56
C PRO A 107 -7.39 -20.33 -1.51
N ARG A 108 -7.19 -19.02 -1.32
CA ARG A 108 -7.77 -18.21 -0.24
C ARG A 108 -9.15 -17.64 -0.54
N SER A 109 -9.65 -17.87 -1.75
CA SER A 109 -10.88 -17.27 -2.22
C SER A 109 -11.63 -18.21 -3.13
N ARG A 110 -12.97 -18.14 -3.05
CA ARG A 110 -13.84 -18.59 -4.14
C ARG A 110 -13.42 -17.98 -5.48
N LEU A 111 -12.88 -16.75 -5.42
CA LEU A 111 -12.40 -15.89 -6.50
C LEU A 111 -11.00 -16.25 -7.06
N GLN A 112 -10.36 -17.30 -6.53
CA GLN A 112 -9.09 -17.85 -7.01
C GLN A 112 -9.27 -19.27 -7.61
N GLY A 113 -10.49 -19.62 -8.04
CA GLY A 113 -10.82 -20.91 -8.67
C GLY A 113 -11.00 -22.09 -7.70
N GLY A 114 -10.94 -21.84 -6.38
CA GLY A 114 -11.21 -22.84 -5.35
C GLY A 114 -12.67 -22.84 -4.91
N SER A 115 -13.28 -23.99 -4.66
CA SER A 115 -14.38 -24.01 -3.67
C SER A 115 -13.71 -23.83 -2.31
N PRO A 116 -14.17 -22.95 -1.39
CA PRO A 116 -13.58 -22.90 -0.07
C PRO A 116 -13.98 -24.20 0.60
N LEU A 117 -13.01 -25.08 0.77
CA LEU A 117 -13.22 -26.39 1.36
C LEU A 117 -13.30 -26.29 2.89
N GLY A 118 -13.20 -25.07 3.46
CA GLY A 118 -13.04 -24.86 4.90
C GLY A 118 -11.67 -25.29 5.42
N THR A 119 -10.74 -25.61 4.51
CA THR A 119 -9.38 -26.08 4.82
C THR A 119 -8.33 -24.99 4.63
N GLU A 120 -8.69 -23.84 4.07
CA GLU A 120 -7.80 -22.69 3.93
C GLU A 120 -7.43 -22.13 5.30
N ARG A 121 -6.13 -21.94 5.55
CA ARG A 121 -5.60 -21.43 6.81
C ARG A 121 -4.63 -20.34 6.46
N TRP A 122 -4.93 -19.09 6.80
CA TRP A 122 -4.03 -17.99 6.52
C TRP A 122 -4.13 -16.86 7.53
N ALA A 123 -3.06 -16.09 7.62
CA ALA A 123 -3.00 -14.87 8.41
C ALA A 123 -2.30 -13.77 7.65
N THR A 124 -2.79 -12.55 7.78
CA THR A 124 -2.14 -11.33 7.32
C THR A 124 -1.92 -10.40 8.49
N VAL A 125 -0.72 -9.86 8.60
CA VAL A 125 -0.38 -8.80 9.55
C VAL A 125 0.22 -7.63 8.79
N MET A 126 -0.36 -6.46 8.96
CA MET A 126 0.16 -5.20 8.43
C MET A 126 0.56 -4.29 9.59
N VAL A 127 1.72 -3.65 9.48
CA VAL A 127 2.24 -2.75 10.50
C VAL A 127 2.69 -1.43 9.85
N LEU A 128 2.14 -0.31 10.30
CA LEU A 128 2.47 1.03 9.81
C LEU A 128 3.18 1.85 10.89
N PRO A 129 4.43 2.31 10.66
CA PRO A 129 5.15 3.17 11.60
C PRO A 129 4.62 4.61 11.63
N GLN A 130 4.75 5.26 12.79
CA GLN A 130 4.29 6.65 13.03
C GLN A 130 2.85 6.88 12.60
N ALA A 131 1.94 6.04 13.06
CA ALA A 131 0.55 5.98 12.62
C ALA A 131 -0.45 6.59 13.62
N SER A 132 -0.02 7.04 14.80
CA SER A 132 -0.91 7.53 15.88
C SER A 132 -1.89 8.61 15.41
N ALA A 133 -1.45 9.52 14.54
CA ALA A 133 -2.29 10.59 14.00
C ALA A 133 -3.40 10.08 13.05
N VAL A 134 -3.16 8.97 12.35
CA VAL A 134 -4.10 8.34 11.42
C VAL A 134 -4.97 7.29 12.13
N TRP A 135 -4.42 6.65 13.17
CA TRP A 135 -5.11 5.71 14.04
C TRP A 135 -6.25 6.37 14.80
N GLN A 136 -6.03 7.56 15.39
CA GLN A 136 -7.01 8.16 16.30
C GLN A 136 -8.38 8.41 15.63
N PRO A 137 -8.46 9.05 14.44
CA PRO A 137 -9.74 9.18 13.74
C PRO A 137 -10.36 7.84 13.36
N PHE A 138 -9.55 6.84 12.99
CA PHE A 138 -10.04 5.49 12.70
C PHE A 138 -10.68 4.84 13.93
N PHE A 139 -9.96 4.86 15.06
CA PHE A 139 -10.39 4.22 16.30
C PHE A 139 -11.70 4.82 16.80
N GLU A 140 -11.81 6.15 16.78
CA GLU A 140 -13.03 6.87 17.17
C GLU A 140 -14.21 6.60 16.23
N ASP A 141 -14.00 6.63 14.91
CA ASP A 141 -15.07 6.46 13.92
C ASP A 141 -15.54 5.00 13.81
N TRP A 142 -14.65 4.02 13.98
CA TRP A 142 -14.94 2.61 13.64
C TRP A 142 -15.31 1.72 14.83
N THR A 143 -14.73 1.96 16.01
CA THR A 143 -15.02 1.08 17.17
C THR A 143 -16.32 1.44 17.88
N SER A 144 -16.98 2.53 17.50
CA SER A 144 -18.06 3.15 18.30
C SER A 144 -17.63 3.40 19.76
N GLY A 145 -16.32 3.45 20.02
CA GLY A 145 -15.72 3.56 21.34
C GLY A 145 -15.67 2.27 22.15
N GLU A 146 -15.95 1.09 21.60
CA GLU A 146 -15.76 -0.18 22.30
C GLU A 146 -14.28 -0.55 22.36
N PRO A 147 -13.66 -0.55 23.55
CA PRO A 147 -12.25 -0.87 23.68
C PRO A 147 -12.03 -2.38 23.61
N GLY A 148 -10.93 -2.78 23.00
CA GLY A 148 -10.40 -4.14 23.03
C GLY A 148 -9.67 -4.45 24.34
N PRO A 149 -8.84 -5.51 24.36
CA PRO A 149 -8.08 -5.91 25.54
C PRO A 149 -7.04 -4.87 26.00
N TRP A 150 -6.71 -3.88 25.17
CA TRP A 150 -5.75 -2.80 25.47
C TRP A 150 -6.35 -1.41 25.17
N GLU A 151 -5.78 -0.37 25.79
CA GLU A 151 -6.23 1.03 25.74
C GLU A 151 -6.36 1.59 24.32
N ASN A 152 -5.56 1.12 23.36
CA ASN A 152 -5.60 1.51 21.95
C ASN A 152 -5.78 0.29 21.04
N SER A 153 -6.87 -0.46 21.26
CA SER A 153 -7.16 -1.65 20.47
C SER A 153 -8.66 -1.80 20.21
N THR A 154 -9.00 -2.35 19.05
CA THR A 154 -10.36 -2.80 18.77
C THR A 154 -10.63 -4.14 19.48
N PRO A 155 -11.89 -4.53 19.71
CA PRO A 155 -12.21 -5.88 20.15
C PRO A 155 -11.66 -6.92 19.15
N LEU A 156 -11.10 -8.03 19.66
CA LEU A 156 -10.79 -9.19 18.82
C LEU A 156 -12.11 -9.84 18.40
N SER A 157 -12.47 -9.65 17.13
CA SER A 157 -13.71 -10.17 16.57
C SER A 157 -13.41 -11.45 15.80
N CYS A 158 -13.91 -12.57 16.30
CA CYS A 158 -13.88 -13.87 15.62
C CYS A 158 -15.31 -14.25 15.28
N PHE A 159 -15.60 -14.52 14.01
CA PHE A 159 -16.91 -14.95 13.55
C PHE A 159 -16.85 -16.43 13.21
N THR A 160 -17.26 -17.32 14.11
CA THR A 160 -17.43 -18.74 13.80
C THR A 160 -18.84 -18.93 13.25
N GLY A 161 -19.06 -18.57 11.98
CA GLY A 161 -20.41 -18.51 11.43
C GLY A 161 -21.11 -19.87 11.47
N ASP A 162 -22.11 -20.07 12.34
CA ASP A 162 -23.10 -21.18 12.49
C ASP A 162 -22.98 -22.43 11.56
N GLY A 163 -21.79 -22.99 11.37
CA GLY A 163 -21.51 -24.06 10.38
C GLY A 163 -21.55 -23.64 8.90
N ARG A 164 -21.45 -22.35 8.58
CA ARG A 164 -21.46 -21.79 7.21
C ARG A 164 -20.28 -20.83 6.97
N VAL A 165 -19.06 -21.36 7.08
CA VAL A 165 -17.83 -20.93 6.38
C VAL A 165 -17.67 -19.41 6.22
N LEU A 166 -17.21 -18.76 7.28
CA LEU A 166 -16.28 -17.62 7.26
C LEU A 166 -15.67 -17.49 8.67
N ASP A 167 -14.74 -18.39 9.03
CA ASP A 167 -14.08 -18.40 10.34
C ASP A 167 -12.97 -17.33 10.37
N VAL A 168 -13.37 -16.06 10.45
CA VAL A 168 -12.45 -14.92 10.38
C VAL A 168 -12.27 -14.29 11.76
N CYS A 169 -11.02 -14.16 12.19
CA CYS A 169 -10.61 -13.36 13.34
C CYS A 169 -9.91 -12.08 12.86
N SER A 170 -10.32 -10.93 13.37
CA SER A 170 -9.68 -9.64 13.05
C SER A 170 -9.53 -8.77 14.28
N MET A 171 -8.45 -8.00 14.31
CA MET A 171 -8.16 -7.03 15.36
C MET A 171 -7.20 -5.97 14.84
N GLN A 172 -7.37 -4.74 15.31
CA GLN A 172 -6.42 -3.66 15.06
C GLN A 172 -6.03 -2.99 16.36
N PHE A 173 -4.79 -2.54 16.46
CA PHE A 173 -4.28 -1.93 17.69
C PHE A 173 -3.05 -1.07 17.43
N LEU A 174 -2.74 -0.20 18.40
CA LEU A 174 -1.57 0.64 18.40
C LEU A 174 -0.54 0.13 19.41
N VAL A 175 0.71 -0.05 18.98
CA VAL A 175 1.86 -0.34 19.83
C VAL A 175 2.79 0.86 19.80
N GLY A 176 2.79 1.68 20.85
CA GLY A 176 3.43 3.00 20.83
C GLY A 176 2.86 3.87 19.71
N ASP A 177 3.65 4.10 18.65
CA ASP A 177 3.24 4.83 17.46
C ASP A 177 3.00 3.93 16.22
N SER A 178 2.97 2.62 16.39
CA SER A 178 2.84 1.65 15.29
C SER A 178 1.42 1.09 15.22
N TRP A 179 0.71 1.32 14.11
CA TRP A 179 -0.63 0.77 13.90
C TRP A 179 -0.51 -0.61 13.27
N VAL A 180 -1.10 -1.60 13.95
CA VAL A 180 -1.16 -3.00 13.55
C VAL A 180 -2.58 -3.36 13.13
N GLU A 181 -2.70 -4.10 12.03
CA GLU A 181 -3.90 -4.79 11.61
C GLU A 181 -3.60 -6.28 11.47
N VAL A 182 -4.45 -7.10 12.07
CA VAL A 182 -4.38 -8.56 12.05
C VAL A 182 -5.67 -9.09 11.45
N LEU A 183 -5.52 -9.97 10.47
CA LEU A 183 -6.61 -10.72 9.86
C LEU A 183 -6.20 -12.20 9.78
N ILE A 184 -7.03 -13.08 10.30
CA ILE A 184 -6.83 -14.52 10.33
C ILE A 184 -8.09 -15.17 9.78
N ASP A 185 -7.92 -16.11 8.85
CA ASP A 185 -9.00 -16.95 8.32
C ASP A 185 -8.66 -18.42 8.57
N GLY A 186 -9.63 -19.16 9.07
CA GLY A 186 -9.45 -20.53 9.51
C GLY A 186 -8.50 -20.59 10.72
N PRO A 187 -8.94 -20.20 11.93
CA PRO A 187 -8.20 -20.54 13.13
C PRO A 187 -8.15 -22.08 13.28
N ALA A 188 -7.25 -22.59 14.13
CA ALA A 188 -6.98 -24.02 14.24
C ALA A 188 -8.24 -24.89 14.39
N ASP A 189 -8.22 -26.08 13.77
CA ASP A 189 -9.40 -26.95 13.64
C ASP A 189 -10.05 -27.32 14.99
N ASN A 190 -9.26 -27.34 16.06
CA ASN A 190 -9.70 -27.62 17.42
C ASN A 190 -10.39 -26.43 18.12
N VAL A 191 -10.52 -25.28 17.46
CA VAL A 191 -11.03 -24.03 18.05
C VAL A 191 -12.23 -23.43 17.29
N ALA A 192 -12.67 -24.08 16.21
CA ALA A 192 -13.84 -23.71 15.41
C ALA A 192 -15.21 -24.05 16.07
N GLU A 193 -15.22 -24.39 17.36
CA GLU A 193 -16.45 -24.76 18.09
C GLU A 193 -17.23 -23.55 18.63
N SER A 194 -16.59 -22.38 18.79
CA SER A 194 -17.23 -21.11 19.19
C SER A 194 -16.31 -19.90 19.02
N ASP A 195 -16.89 -18.69 18.94
CA ASP A 195 -16.12 -17.43 18.89
C ASP A 195 -15.16 -17.26 20.06
N GLU A 196 -15.53 -17.70 21.27
CA GLU A 196 -14.69 -17.58 22.46
C GLU A 196 -13.47 -18.51 22.42
N ALA A 197 -13.66 -19.73 21.91
CA ALA A 197 -12.56 -20.66 21.70
C ALA A 197 -11.58 -20.13 20.65
N ALA A 198 -12.11 -19.60 19.53
CA ALA A 198 -11.30 -18.97 18.49
C ALA A 198 -10.52 -17.76 19.03
N ARG A 199 -11.16 -16.87 19.80
CA ARG A 199 -10.49 -15.73 20.45
C ARG A 199 -9.35 -16.19 21.36
N THR A 200 -9.60 -17.17 22.21
CA THR A 200 -8.59 -17.71 23.14
C THR A 200 -7.39 -18.28 22.40
N ALA A 201 -7.61 -18.94 21.27
CA ALA A 201 -6.58 -19.56 20.46
C ALA A 201 -5.74 -18.56 19.65
N VAL A 202 -6.37 -17.49 19.17
CA VAL A 202 -5.72 -16.46 18.35
C VAL A 202 -5.00 -15.41 19.22
N MET A 203 -5.43 -15.18 20.46
CA MET A 203 -4.83 -14.15 21.33
C MET A 203 -3.30 -14.27 21.49
N PRO A 204 -2.68 -15.46 21.65
CA PRO A 204 -1.22 -15.60 21.68
C PRO A 204 -0.52 -15.10 20.42
N PHE A 205 -1.15 -15.25 19.24
CA PHE A 205 -0.64 -14.71 17.98
C PHE A 205 -0.63 -13.18 18.00
N VAL A 206 -1.73 -12.56 18.43
CA VAL A 206 -1.85 -11.10 18.53
C VAL A 206 -0.87 -10.54 19.57
N GLU A 207 -0.74 -11.20 20.72
CA GLU A 207 0.16 -10.81 21.80
C GLU A 207 1.63 -10.92 21.38
N SER A 208 2.01 -11.93 20.58
CA SER A 208 3.36 -12.04 20.02
C SER A 208 3.73 -10.81 19.20
N ILE A 209 2.83 -10.33 18.35
CA ILE A 209 3.04 -9.14 17.53
C ILE A 209 3.28 -7.92 18.42
N ARG A 210 2.42 -7.74 19.44
CA ARG A 210 2.49 -6.65 20.39
C ARG A 210 3.85 -6.61 21.10
N VAL A 211 4.26 -7.75 21.68
CA VAL A 211 5.52 -7.91 22.41
C VAL A 211 6.74 -7.71 21.49
N ALA A 212 6.70 -8.23 20.26
CA ALA A 212 7.79 -8.06 19.30
C ALA A 212 7.98 -6.59 18.90
N LEU A 213 6.88 -5.83 18.77
CA LEU A 213 6.93 -4.42 18.35
C LEU A 213 7.29 -3.45 19.48
N GLU A 214 6.98 -3.76 20.74
CA GLU A 214 7.24 -2.90 21.92
C GLU A 214 8.63 -2.23 21.92
N PRO A 215 9.76 -2.93 21.66
CA PRO A 215 11.10 -2.33 21.66
C PRO A 215 11.32 -1.30 20.54
N THR A 216 10.48 -1.32 19.51
CA THR A 216 10.60 -0.52 18.28
C THR A 216 9.35 0.30 18.00
N ALA A 217 8.53 0.52 19.03
CA ALA A 217 7.19 1.08 18.91
C ALA A 217 7.16 2.50 18.31
N THR A 218 8.29 3.22 18.32
CA THR A 218 8.47 4.56 17.74
C THR A 218 9.34 4.55 16.47
N ALA A 219 9.41 3.43 15.75
CA ALA A 219 10.15 3.33 14.50
C ALA A 219 9.74 4.45 13.52
N PRO A 220 10.70 5.13 12.86
CA PRO A 220 10.37 6.21 11.93
C PRO A 220 9.75 5.67 10.65
N ARG A 221 9.12 6.53 9.86
CA ARG A 221 8.79 6.18 8.46
C ARG A 221 10.05 6.09 7.62
N PHE A 222 10.00 5.26 6.59
CA PHE A 222 11.02 5.25 5.55
C PHE A 222 11.00 6.58 4.81
N ASP A 223 12.17 7.18 4.66
CA ASP A 223 12.34 8.45 3.95
C ASP A 223 12.81 8.18 2.52
N TRP A 224 11.97 8.57 1.55
CA TRP A 224 12.30 8.51 0.13
C TRP A 224 13.21 9.69 -0.32
N GLY A 225 13.50 10.64 0.57
CA GLY A 225 14.25 11.86 0.32
C GLY A 225 13.39 13.00 -0.25
N ASP A 226 14.02 14.12 -0.62
CA ASP A 226 13.35 15.24 -1.29
C ASP A 226 12.88 14.82 -2.70
N THR A 227 11.60 14.47 -2.82
CA THR A 227 10.94 14.08 -4.08
C THR A 227 10.17 15.24 -4.72
N THR A 228 10.53 16.49 -4.42
CA THR A 228 9.86 17.70 -4.93
C THR A 228 9.62 17.65 -6.45
N ALA A 229 8.42 18.10 -6.84
CA ALA A 229 7.86 18.16 -8.20
C ALA A 229 8.90 18.17 -9.34
N GLY A 230 8.87 17.10 -10.13
CA GLY A 230 9.66 16.87 -11.33
C GLY A 230 9.07 15.70 -12.12
N ALA A 231 9.71 15.30 -13.22
CA ALA A 231 9.30 14.13 -14.00
C ALA A 231 9.15 12.90 -13.08
N GLY A 232 7.97 12.27 -13.09
CA GLY A 232 7.68 11.09 -12.29
C GLY A 232 6.78 11.30 -11.05
N VAL A 233 6.13 12.46 -10.87
CA VAL A 233 5.07 12.60 -9.84
C VAL A 233 3.73 12.11 -10.40
N LEU A 234 3.01 11.30 -9.63
CA LEU A 234 1.67 10.82 -10.00
C LEU A 234 0.66 11.99 -10.04
N PRO A 235 -0.32 11.98 -10.97
CA PRO A 235 -1.43 12.92 -10.94
C PRO A 235 -2.16 12.90 -9.59
N ALA A 236 -2.48 14.10 -9.08
CA ALA A 236 -3.19 14.25 -7.80
C ALA A 236 -4.69 13.97 -7.90
N GLU A 237 -5.26 14.12 -9.11
CA GLU A 237 -6.68 13.89 -9.41
C GLU A 237 -6.80 12.80 -10.49
N CYS A 238 -7.89 12.04 -10.44
CA CYS A 238 -8.10 10.88 -11.31
C CYS A 238 -8.18 11.24 -12.80
N GLU A 239 -8.71 12.41 -13.11
CA GLU A 239 -8.79 12.97 -14.46
C GLU A 239 -7.41 13.26 -15.06
N GLY A 240 -6.38 13.40 -14.22
CA GLY A 240 -5.00 13.52 -14.68
C GLY A 240 -4.40 12.20 -15.17
N PHE A 241 -4.95 11.05 -14.74
CA PHE A 241 -4.62 9.75 -15.33
C PHE A 241 -5.40 9.52 -16.61
N VAL A 242 -6.73 9.55 -16.51
CA VAL A 242 -7.64 9.34 -17.64
C VAL A 242 -8.83 10.29 -17.50
N PRO A 243 -9.08 11.21 -18.45
CA PRO A 243 -10.27 12.05 -18.42
C PRO A 243 -11.56 11.22 -18.44
N GLU A 244 -12.60 11.64 -17.72
CA GLU A 244 -13.86 10.88 -17.60
C GLU A 244 -14.52 10.54 -18.94
N ALA A 245 -14.47 11.48 -19.91
CA ALA A 245 -14.99 11.25 -21.26
C ALA A 245 -14.22 10.12 -21.96
N THR A 246 -12.88 10.12 -21.86
CA THR A 246 -12.03 9.05 -22.40
C THR A 246 -12.31 7.73 -21.70
N MET A 247 -12.44 7.71 -20.38
CA MET A 247 -12.82 6.52 -19.63
C MET A 247 -14.15 5.95 -20.12
N SER A 248 -15.17 6.80 -20.27
CA SER A 248 -16.51 6.38 -20.72
C SER A 248 -16.48 5.82 -22.14
N ASP A 249 -15.72 6.46 -23.04
CA ASP A 249 -15.54 6.00 -24.41
C ASP A 249 -14.82 4.64 -24.47
N LEU A 250 -13.76 4.45 -23.68
CA LEU A 250 -12.98 3.21 -23.64
C LEU A 250 -13.77 2.03 -23.08
N LEU A 251 -14.62 2.29 -22.07
CA LEU A 251 -15.42 1.27 -21.41
C LEU A 251 -16.81 1.09 -22.05
N GLY A 252 -17.16 1.93 -23.03
CA GLY A 252 -18.41 1.84 -23.78
C GLY A 252 -19.66 2.14 -22.95
N GLN A 253 -19.50 2.83 -21.81
CA GLN A 253 -20.58 3.17 -20.88
C GLN A 253 -20.29 4.52 -20.21
N GLN A 254 -21.33 5.30 -19.90
CA GLN A 254 -21.16 6.56 -19.19
C GLN A 254 -20.72 6.29 -17.75
N LEU A 255 -19.53 6.76 -17.41
CA LEU A 255 -18.92 6.59 -16.10
C LEU A 255 -18.58 7.95 -15.50
N ALA A 256 -18.43 7.96 -14.18
CA ALA A 256 -17.88 9.07 -13.43
C ALA A 256 -16.87 8.53 -12.41
N TYR A 257 -15.90 9.36 -12.02
CA TYR A 257 -15.11 9.05 -10.84
C TYR A 257 -15.97 9.21 -9.60
N THR A 258 -16.23 8.10 -8.94
CA THR A 258 -16.96 8.08 -7.68
C THR A 258 -15.92 8.11 -6.57
N SER A 259 -15.54 9.30 -6.13
CA SER A 259 -14.65 9.38 -4.97
C SER A 259 -15.40 8.96 -3.70
N ALA A 260 -15.31 7.71 -3.25
CA ALA A 260 -15.52 7.31 -1.84
C ALA A 260 -15.22 5.80 -1.57
N PRO A 261 -14.73 5.44 -0.36
CA PRO A 261 -14.68 6.26 0.86
C PRO A 261 -13.27 6.70 1.25
N LYS A 262 -13.09 8.01 1.49
CA LYS A 262 -11.89 8.63 2.11
C LYS A 262 -11.64 8.21 3.58
N LYS A 263 -12.22 7.11 4.02
CA LYS A 263 -12.14 6.57 5.38
C LYS A 263 -12.19 5.05 5.34
N GLY A 264 -11.17 4.43 4.75
CA GLY A 264 -10.97 3.00 4.91
C GLY A 264 -10.45 2.71 6.31
N GLY A 265 -11.13 1.82 7.04
CA GLY A 265 -10.78 1.48 8.42
C GLY A 265 -9.69 0.42 8.53
N SER A 266 -8.59 0.57 7.80
CA SER A 266 -7.52 -0.44 7.74
C SER A 266 -6.15 0.22 7.63
N VAL A 267 -5.10 -0.49 8.06
CA VAL A 267 -3.72 -0.01 8.03
C VAL A 267 -3.29 0.35 6.62
N SER A 268 -3.64 -0.46 5.62
CA SER A 268 -3.30 -0.21 4.22
C SER A 268 -3.91 1.07 3.68
N ARG A 269 -5.16 1.41 4.02
CA ARG A 269 -5.79 2.67 3.56
C ARG A 269 -5.23 3.88 4.30
N GLY A 270 -4.97 3.76 5.60
CA GLY A 270 -4.26 4.79 6.36
C GLY A 270 -2.89 5.11 5.74
N ALA A 271 -2.11 4.06 5.43
CA ALA A 271 -0.82 4.19 4.77
C ALA A 271 -0.94 4.78 3.35
N ALA A 272 -1.91 4.31 2.56
CA ALA A 272 -2.15 4.79 1.20
C ALA A 272 -2.47 6.28 1.16
N ASN A 273 -3.37 6.76 2.05
CA ASN A 273 -3.71 8.17 2.17
C ASN A 273 -2.49 9.02 2.54
N ASP A 274 -1.74 8.57 3.52
CA ASP A 274 -0.55 9.27 4.02
C ASP A 274 0.59 9.30 3.00
N PHE A 275 0.75 8.23 2.22
CA PHE A 275 1.78 8.12 1.19
C PHE A 275 1.36 8.78 -0.13
N GLY A 276 0.10 9.18 -0.27
CA GLY A 276 -0.43 9.80 -1.49
C GLY A 276 -0.65 8.80 -2.63
N VAL A 277 -1.09 7.58 -2.32
CA VAL A 277 -1.54 6.57 -3.30
C VAL A 277 -2.90 7.00 -3.86
N PRO A 278 -3.03 7.32 -5.15
CA PRO A 278 -4.32 7.60 -5.76
C PRO A 278 -5.21 6.36 -5.75
N ASP A 279 -6.49 6.56 -5.46
CA ASP A 279 -7.54 5.53 -5.36
C ASP A 279 -8.75 5.97 -6.19
N CYS A 280 -8.66 5.72 -7.50
CA CYS A 280 -9.58 6.22 -8.51
C CYS A 280 -10.63 5.16 -8.83
N ILE A 281 -11.67 5.15 -7.99
CA ILE A 281 -12.85 4.32 -8.20
C ILE A 281 -13.73 4.98 -9.26
N PHE A 282 -14.18 4.20 -10.23
CA PHE A 282 -15.10 4.66 -11.27
C PHE A 282 -16.26 3.68 -11.42
N GLY A 283 -17.45 4.24 -11.62
CA GLY A 283 -18.68 3.49 -11.73
C GLY A 283 -19.78 4.31 -12.38
N LEU A 284 -20.96 3.73 -12.50
CA LEU A 284 -22.13 4.42 -13.02
C LEU A 284 -22.50 5.60 -12.10
N PRO A 285 -22.81 6.79 -12.65
CA PRO A 285 -23.11 7.99 -11.85
C PRO A 285 -24.23 7.83 -10.82
N ASP A 286 -25.17 6.92 -11.08
CA ASP A 286 -26.37 6.67 -10.26
C ASP A 286 -26.29 5.31 -9.52
N SER A 287 -25.10 4.74 -9.34
CA SER A 287 -24.88 3.44 -8.69
C SER A 287 -23.80 3.52 -7.61
N ASP A 288 -24.00 2.77 -6.53
CA ASP A 288 -22.96 2.53 -5.51
C ASP A 288 -22.00 1.39 -5.93
N SER A 289 -22.21 0.80 -7.11
CA SER A 289 -21.34 -0.25 -7.65
C SER A 289 -20.20 0.35 -8.45
N ALA A 290 -18.99 -0.15 -8.25
CA ALA A 290 -17.82 0.26 -9.02
C ALA A 290 -17.66 -0.62 -10.27
N ARG A 291 -17.39 0.01 -11.42
CA ARG A 291 -16.98 -0.66 -12.66
C ARG A 291 -15.53 -1.07 -12.63
N GLY A 292 -14.73 -0.33 -11.90
CA GLY A 292 -13.32 -0.59 -11.77
C GLY A 292 -12.63 0.39 -10.86
N LEU A 293 -11.33 0.23 -10.82
CA LEU A 293 -10.45 0.94 -9.91
C LEU A 293 -9.10 1.15 -10.58
N LEU A 294 -8.54 2.36 -10.48
CA LEU A 294 -7.12 2.62 -10.69
C LEU A 294 -6.48 2.95 -9.36
N THR A 295 -5.39 2.25 -9.02
CA THR A 295 -4.52 2.59 -7.89
C THR A 295 -3.09 2.76 -8.37
N ALA A 296 -2.33 3.66 -7.74
CA ALA A 296 -0.95 3.90 -8.12
C ALA A 296 -0.04 4.11 -6.90
N LEU A 297 1.03 3.32 -6.79
CA LEU A 297 1.99 3.41 -5.70
C LEU A 297 3.16 4.33 -6.09
N PRO A 298 3.35 5.47 -5.39
CA PRO A 298 4.56 6.28 -5.48
C PRO A 298 5.82 5.43 -5.31
N HIS A 299 6.80 5.56 -6.19
CA HIS A 299 8.06 4.80 -6.18
C HIS A 299 7.86 3.27 -6.18
N GLY A 300 6.72 2.79 -6.69
CA GLY A 300 6.30 1.39 -6.59
C GLY A 300 7.01 0.40 -7.52
N GLN A 301 7.98 0.81 -8.34
CA GLN A 301 8.64 -0.10 -9.30
C GLN A 301 9.24 -1.34 -8.63
N TRP A 302 9.85 -1.21 -7.45
CA TRP A 302 10.39 -2.36 -6.71
C TRP A 302 9.30 -3.40 -6.36
N ALA A 303 8.09 -2.95 -6.06
CA ALA A 303 6.97 -3.81 -5.68
C ALA A 303 6.43 -4.55 -6.91
N TYR A 304 6.31 -3.83 -8.03
CA TYR A 304 5.96 -4.44 -9.31
C TYR A 304 6.99 -5.49 -9.75
N GLU A 305 8.28 -5.19 -9.66
CA GLU A 305 9.36 -6.12 -9.99
C GLU A 305 9.28 -7.38 -9.11
N GLN A 306 9.10 -7.22 -7.79
CA GLN A 306 8.90 -8.37 -6.89
C GLN A 306 7.65 -9.17 -7.24
N LEU A 307 6.54 -8.51 -7.58
CA LEU A 307 5.32 -9.18 -8.04
C LEU A 307 5.59 -10.02 -9.30
N VAL A 308 6.23 -9.45 -10.31
CA VAL A 308 6.57 -10.17 -11.55
C VAL A 308 7.45 -11.37 -11.26
N GLU A 309 8.50 -11.19 -10.44
CA GLU A 309 9.42 -12.28 -10.09
C GLU A 309 8.76 -13.39 -9.27
N THR A 310 7.92 -13.05 -8.28
CA THR A 310 7.13 -14.03 -7.52
C THR A 310 6.25 -14.85 -8.47
N ARG A 311 5.51 -14.19 -9.37
CA ARG A 311 4.61 -14.85 -10.32
C ARG A 311 5.36 -15.79 -11.27
N MET A 312 6.49 -15.34 -11.81
CA MET A 312 7.31 -16.18 -12.68
C MET A 312 7.87 -17.40 -11.94
N LYS A 313 8.29 -17.23 -10.68
CA LYS A 313 8.79 -18.31 -9.83
C LYS A 313 7.70 -19.35 -9.51
N ASP A 314 6.47 -18.89 -9.30
CA ASP A 314 5.30 -19.76 -9.06
C ASP A 314 4.79 -20.42 -10.36
N GLY A 315 5.49 -20.22 -11.49
CA GLY A 315 5.17 -20.85 -12.77
C GLY A 315 3.99 -20.23 -13.51
N ALA A 316 3.59 -19.00 -13.14
CA ALA A 316 2.53 -18.30 -13.84
C ALA A 316 2.95 -17.94 -15.27
N ASP A 317 2.04 -18.15 -16.22
CA ASP A 317 2.20 -17.67 -17.59
C ASP A 317 1.81 -16.19 -17.66
N ILE A 318 2.81 -15.31 -17.55
CA ILE A 318 2.57 -13.86 -17.54
C ILE A 318 2.41 -13.37 -18.98
N SER A 319 1.21 -12.88 -19.30
CA SER A 319 0.92 -12.19 -20.55
C SER A 319 1.35 -10.72 -20.48
N PHE A 320 2.62 -10.47 -20.79
CA PHE A 320 3.14 -9.10 -20.89
C PHE A 320 2.49 -8.33 -22.04
N LEU A 321 2.19 -7.06 -21.80
CA LEU A 321 1.54 -6.16 -22.74
C LEU A 321 2.57 -5.22 -23.39
N ALA A 322 2.37 -4.92 -24.67
CA ALA A 322 3.07 -3.83 -25.33
C ALA A 322 2.26 -2.54 -25.15
N ILE A 323 2.79 -1.62 -24.34
CA ILE A 323 2.23 -0.28 -24.14
C ILE A 323 3.27 0.75 -24.59
N ASP A 324 2.84 1.70 -25.40
CA ASP A 324 3.72 2.73 -25.94
C ASP A 324 4.42 3.52 -24.82
N GLY A 325 5.73 3.67 -24.95
CA GLY A 325 6.55 4.36 -23.95
C GLY A 325 7.03 3.49 -22.78
N LEU A 326 6.57 2.24 -22.68
CA LEU A 326 6.98 1.30 -21.63
C LEU A 326 7.90 0.19 -22.16
N GLY A 327 8.69 -0.41 -21.27
CA GLY A 327 9.50 -1.59 -21.57
C GLY A 327 8.66 -2.86 -21.72
N SER A 328 9.25 -3.90 -22.33
CA SER A 328 8.56 -5.15 -22.66
C SER A 328 8.11 -5.99 -21.46
N ARG A 329 8.55 -5.63 -20.24
CA ARG A 329 8.18 -6.29 -18.97
C ARG A 329 7.47 -5.34 -18.02
N ASP A 330 7.16 -4.13 -18.47
CA ASP A 330 6.64 -3.05 -17.62
C ASP A 330 5.11 -3.04 -17.58
N ALA A 331 4.44 -3.99 -18.23
CA ALA A 331 3.00 -4.17 -18.08
C ALA A 331 2.61 -5.64 -18.32
N PHE A 332 1.65 -6.15 -17.54
CA PHE A 332 1.03 -7.44 -17.81
C PHE A 332 -0.48 -7.43 -17.48
N LEU A 333 -1.21 -8.28 -18.20
CA LEU A 333 -2.64 -8.51 -17.97
C LEU A 333 -2.83 -9.77 -17.13
N GLN A 334 -3.71 -9.70 -16.15
CA GLN A 334 -4.24 -10.84 -15.42
C GLN A 334 -5.75 -10.80 -15.48
N CYS A 335 -6.39 -11.92 -15.82
CA CYS A 335 -7.84 -12.01 -15.83
C CYS A 335 -8.30 -13.20 -15.00
N ARG A 336 -9.45 -13.03 -14.34
CA ARG A 336 -10.10 -14.07 -13.56
C ARG A 336 -11.47 -14.36 -14.17
N THR A 337 -11.69 -15.62 -14.51
CA THR A 337 -12.95 -16.14 -15.07
C THR A 337 -13.76 -16.75 -13.94
N GLU A 338 -14.58 -15.93 -13.29
CA GLU A 338 -15.17 -16.19 -11.97
C GLU A 338 -16.65 -15.78 -11.94
N ILE A 339 -17.32 -15.92 -10.79
CA ILE A 339 -18.71 -15.45 -10.58
C ILE A 339 -18.84 -13.97 -10.98
N PHE A 340 -17.80 -13.18 -10.71
CA PHE A 340 -17.60 -11.85 -11.28
C PHE A 340 -16.29 -11.85 -12.07
N SER A 341 -16.41 -11.92 -13.39
CA SER A 341 -15.24 -11.81 -14.25
C SER A 341 -14.60 -10.43 -14.08
N SER A 342 -13.28 -10.44 -13.91
CA SER A 342 -12.48 -9.22 -13.77
C SER A 342 -11.14 -9.39 -14.47
N CYS A 343 -10.59 -8.27 -14.93
CA CYS A 343 -9.24 -8.20 -15.45
C CYS A 343 -8.49 -7.05 -14.79
N SER A 344 -7.26 -7.31 -14.38
CA SER A 344 -6.34 -6.34 -13.87
C SER A 344 -5.15 -6.17 -14.80
N VAL A 345 -4.73 -4.92 -15.01
CA VAL A 345 -3.44 -4.60 -15.65
C VAL A 345 -2.54 -4.01 -14.58
N HIS A 346 -1.40 -4.65 -14.38
CA HIS A 346 -0.32 -4.12 -13.56
C HIS A 346 0.72 -3.53 -14.51
N LEU A 347 1.19 -2.32 -14.23
CA LEU A 347 2.22 -1.68 -15.04
C LEU A 347 3.14 -0.77 -14.21
N THR A 348 4.36 -0.56 -14.72
CA THR A 348 5.28 0.45 -14.21
C THR A 348 5.47 1.58 -15.20
N VAL A 349 5.30 2.81 -14.72
CA VAL A 349 5.50 4.03 -15.50
C VAL A 349 6.34 4.98 -14.66
N ASP A 350 7.53 5.35 -15.13
CA ASP A 350 8.43 6.30 -14.43
C ASP A 350 8.75 5.94 -12.97
N GLY A 351 8.95 4.65 -12.69
CA GLY A 351 9.21 4.19 -11.33
C GLY A 351 7.95 4.03 -10.46
N GLN A 352 6.77 4.34 -11.00
CA GLN A 352 5.47 4.22 -10.33
C GLN A 352 4.82 2.90 -10.68
N TRP A 353 4.21 2.21 -9.71
CA TRP A 353 3.42 1.00 -9.99
C TRP A 353 1.94 1.35 -10.04
N LEU A 354 1.31 1.17 -11.20
CA LEU A 354 -0.12 1.30 -11.39
C LEU A 354 -0.76 -0.08 -11.44
N ARG A 355 -1.97 -0.18 -10.89
CA ARG A 355 -2.88 -1.31 -11.06
C ARG A 355 -4.24 -0.77 -11.48
N ILE A 356 -4.77 -1.29 -12.59
CA ILE A 356 -6.10 -0.99 -13.09
C ILE A 356 -6.91 -2.26 -13.04
N ASP A 357 -8.02 -2.25 -12.34
CA ASP A 357 -9.00 -3.33 -12.27
C ASP A 357 -10.26 -2.93 -13.02
N VAL A 358 -10.79 -3.82 -13.86
CA VAL A 358 -12.07 -3.67 -14.57
C VAL A 358 -12.89 -4.93 -14.35
N SER A 359 -14.13 -4.79 -13.86
CA SER A 359 -14.99 -5.91 -13.48
C SER A 359 -16.42 -5.74 -13.96
N ASN A 360 -17.13 -6.83 -14.22
CA ASN A 360 -18.58 -6.75 -14.47
C ASN A 360 -19.30 -6.16 -13.24
N GLU A 361 -20.06 -5.08 -13.44
CA GLU A 361 -20.48 -4.17 -12.36
C GLU A 361 -21.52 -4.78 -11.41
N SER A 362 -22.34 -5.71 -11.86
CA SER A 362 -23.28 -6.47 -11.02
C SER A 362 -23.98 -7.53 -11.87
N SER A 363 -24.86 -8.33 -11.27
CA SER A 363 -25.77 -9.23 -12.00
C SER A 363 -26.77 -8.53 -12.93
N ALA A 364 -26.81 -7.19 -12.96
CA ALA A 364 -27.76 -6.40 -13.74
C ALA A 364 -27.22 -5.91 -15.09
N ASP A 365 -25.92 -5.99 -15.33
CA ASP A 365 -25.27 -5.50 -16.56
C ASP A 365 -25.13 -6.58 -17.64
N PRO A 366 -24.91 -6.19 -18.92
CA PRO A 366 -24.41 -7.13 -19.92
C PRO A 366 -23.14 -7.77 -19.38
N VAL A 367 -23.16 -9.09 -19.17
CA VAL A 367 -21.98 -9.83 -18.71
C VAL A 367 -20.93 -9.75 -19.80
N TYR A 368 -19.95 -8.86 -19.66
CA TYR A 368 -18.84 -8.76 -20.59
C TYR A 368 -18.00 -10.05 -20.50
N GLY A 369 -17.59 -10.56 -21.65
CA GLY A 369 -16.67 -11.69 -21.72
C GLY A 369 -15.29 -11.27 -21.21
N VAL A 370 -14.52 -12.23 -20.68
CA VAL A 370 -13.17 -11.95 -20.15
C VAL A 370 -12.23 -11.35 -21.19
N SER A 371 -12.38 -11.72 -22.47
CA SER A 371 -11.61 -11.09 -23.56
C SER A 371 -11.93 -9.60 -23.73
N GLU A 372 -13.20 -9.22 -23.55
CA GLU A 372 -13.64 -7.83 -23.67
C GLU A 372 -13.18 -7.01 -22.45
N LEU A 373 -13.31 -7.57 -21.25
CA LEU A 373 -12.76 -6.97 -20.03
C LEU A 373 -11.24 -6.78 -20.13
N GLY A 374 -10.53 -7.75 -20.69
CA GLY A 374 -9.08 -7.66 -20.89
C GLY A 374 -8.70 -6.55 -21.87
N ALA A 375 -9.46 -6.40 -22.96
CA ALA A 375 -9.27 -5.31 -23.92
C ALA A 375 -9.57 -3.93 -23.30
N GLN A 376 -10.65 -3.82 -22.54
CA GLN A 376 -11.04 -2.62 -21.81
C GLN A 376 -9.98 -2.21 -20.78
N ALA A 377 -9.53 -3.15 -19.94
CA ALA A 377 -8.48 -2.90 -18.95
C ALA A 377 -7.15 -2.48 -19.61
N THR A 378 -6.79 -3.11 -20.74
CA THR A 378 -5.59 -2.76 -21.51
C THR A 378 -5.68 -1.35 -22.09
N ALA A 379 -6.82 -0.99 -22.70
CA ALA A 379 -7.00 0.32 -23.30
C ALA A 379 -7.01 1.44 -22.25
N TYR A 380 -7.63 1.19 -21.09
CA TYR A 380 -7.59 2.11 -19.97
C TYR A 380 -6.16 2.26 -19.41
N ALA A 381 -5.41 1.16 -19.26
CA ALA A 381 -4.03 1.20 -18.81
C ALA A 381 -3.11 1.98 -19.77
N GLN A 382 -3.33 1.87 -21.09
CA GLN A 382 -2.62 2.68 -22.09
C GLN A 382 -2.92 4.17 -21.92
N ALA A 383 -4.18 4.55 -21.71
CA ALA A 383 -4.57 5.93 -21.47
C ALA A 383 -3.96 6.47 -20.16
N ALA A 384 -4.00 5.67 -19.08
CA ALA A 384 -3.43 6.05 -17.79
C ALA A 384 -1.91 6.25 -17.86
N ALA A 385 -1.20 5.36 -18.56
CA ALA A 385 0.24 5.50 -18.80
C ALA A 385 0.55 6.79 -19.58
N ALA A 386 -0.22 7.09 -20.62
CA ALA A 386 -0.08 8.33 -21.37
C ALA A 386 -0.35 9.56 -20.50
N GLY A 387 -1.35 9.52 -19.62
CA GLY A 387 -1.64 10.58 -18.63
C GLY A 387 -0.42 10.89 -17.77
N VAL A 388 0.16 9.85 -17.14
CA VAL A 388 1.38 9.98 -16.32
C VAL A 388 2.55 10.55 -17.12
N LEU A 389 2.79 10.05 -18.34
CA LEU A 389 3.89 10.50 -19.20
C LEU A 389 3.70 11.93 -19.74
N SER A 390 2.45 12.39 -19.91
CA SER A 390 2.10 13.71 -20.43
C SER A 390 2.12 14.84 -19.39
N GLY A 391 2.09 14.49 -18.09
CA GLY A 391 2.24 15.43 -16.98
C GLY A 391 3.69 15.92 -16.77
N ARG A 392 4.61 15.51 -17.64
CA ARG A 392 5.99 16.01 -17.72
C ARG A 392 6.07 17.29 -18.54
#